data_AF-A0A9Q0D5D2-F1
#
_entry.id   AF-A0A9Q0D5D2-F1
#
_cell.length_a   1.000
_cell.length_b   1.000
_cell.length_c   1.000
_cell.angle_alpha   90.00
_cell.angle_beta   90.00
_cell.angle_gamma   90.00
#
_symmetry.space_group_name_H-M   'P 1'
#
loop_
_entity.id
_entity.type
_entity.pdbx_description
1 polymer ?
#
loop_
_entity_poly.entity_id
_entity_poly.type
_entity_poly.pdbx_seq_one_letter_code
_entity_poly.pdbx_strand_id
1 'polypeptide(L)'
;MRVAAEALGVANGPAAATAARMEESCTALRDNAERQRRRLGESFDLLYATLEERKGQLLDRLAQEEAEKVATLRSLVDGYKGHLEAGGRLKDTLTQSAERGGAAEFLQGAKELIRQARETAKGPGLERPEPGFESLEHLAVDTEAAQLLLARMDFRTPPGWGGR
;
A
#
# COMPACT_ATOMS: atom_id res chain seq x y z
N MET A 1 23.56 78.14 22.50
CA MET A 1 22.38 77.27 22.23
C MET A 1 22.53 76.52 20.91
N ARG A 2 22.66 77.19 19.75
CA ARG A 2 22.81 76.55 18.43
C ARG A 2 24.06 75.64 18.30
N VAL A 3 25.23 76.12 18.73
CA VAL A 3 26.48 75.35 18.73
C VAL A 3 26.43 74.11 19.64
N ALA A 4 25.73 74.19 20.77
CA ALA A 4 25.56 73.06 21.68
C ALA A 4 24.60 71.99 21.12
N ALA A 5 23.54 72.42 20.43
CA ALA A 5 22.61 71.52 19.75
C ALA A 5 23.27 70.81 18.56
N GLU A 6 24.09 71.53 17.78
CA GLU A 6 24.86 70.95 16.67
C GLU A 6 25.92 69.95 17.18
N ALA A 7 26.66 70.29 18.26
CA ALA A 7 27.62 69.38 18.88
C ALA A 7 26.95 68.11 19.46
N LEU A 8 25.76 68.22 20.05
CA LEU A 8 24.98 67.08 20.54
C LEU A 8 24.43 66.20 19.39
N GLY A 9 24.04 66.82 18.27
CA GLY A 9 23.64 66.09 17.06
C GLY A 9 24.79 65.29 16.44
N VAL A 10 25.99 65.90 16.39
CA VAL A 10 27.20 65.22 15.89
C VAL A 10 27.63 64.08 16.83
N ALA A 11 27.53 64.27 18.15
CA ALA A 11 27.87 63.24 19.13
C ALA A 11 26.87 62.06 19.15
N ASN A 12 25.59 62.31 18.86
CA ASN A 12 24.55 61.26 18.85
C ASN A 12 24.41 60.52 17.50
N GLY A 13 24.97 61.07 16.41
CA GLY A 13 24.91 60.46 15.08
C GLY A 13 25.38 58.99 15.01
N PRO A 14 26.54 58.62 15.60
CA PRO A 14 27.02 57.24 15.61
C PRO A 14 26.10 56.27 16.39
N ALA A 15 25.51 56.72 17.49
CA ALA A 15 24.57 55.93 18.28
C ALA A 15 23.27 55.68 17.49
N ALA A 16 22.73 56.72 16.84
CA ALA A 16 21.55 56.60 15.98
C ALA A 16 21.79 55.68 14.77
N ALA A 17 22.96 55.78 14.13
CA ALA A 17 23.34 54.90 13.02
C ALA A 17 23.51 53.43 13.46
N THR A 18 24.04 53.21 14.67
CA THR A 18 24.17 51.87 15.25
C THR A 18 22.78 51.28 15.56
N ALA A 19 21.86 52.07 16.11
CA ALA A 19 20.49 51.65 16.36
C ALA A 19 19.75 51.26 15.06
N ALA A 20 19.86 52.08 14.01
CA ALA A 20 19.28 51.77 12.70
C ALA A 20 19.81 50.45 12.12
N ARG A 21 21.13 50.21 12.19
CA ARG A 21 21.73 48.93 11.77
C ARG A 21 21.24 47.74 12.59
N MET A 22 20.98 47.94 13.89
CA MET A 22 20.40 46.89 14.73
C MET A 22 18.96 46.59 14.35
N GLU A 23 18.15 47.59 14.00
CA GLU A 23 16.77 47.40 13.52
C GLU A 23 16.71 46.66 12.17
N GLU A 24 17.61 47.02 11.24
CA GLU A 24 17.78 46.29 9.98
C GLU A 24 18.17 44.83 10.23
N SER A 25 19.12 44.59 11.15
CA SER A 25 19.54 43.24 11.55
C SER A 25 18.39 42.44 12.17
N CYS A 26 17.58 43.06 13.03
CA CYS A 26 16.38 42.45 13.61
C CYS A 26 15.37 42.04 12.53
N THR A 27 15.17 42.88 11.52
CA THR A 27 14.28 42.59 10.39
C THR A 27 14.81 41.43 9.55
N ALA A 28 16.09 41.49 9.17
CA ALA A 28 16.75 40.41 8.43
C ALA A 28 16.71 39.06 9.18
N LEU A 29 16.87 39.10 10.51
CA LEU A 29 16.76 37.91 11.35
C LEU A 29 15.35 37.32 11.35
N ARG A 30 14.31 38.14 11.43
CA ARG A 30 12.91 37.70 11.37
C ARG A 30 12.60 37.04 10.02
N ASP A 31 13.01 37.70 8.93
CA ASP A 31 12.80 37.17 7.58
C ASP A 31 13.55 35.86 7.36
N ASN A 32 14.78 35.75 7.87
CA ASN A 32 15.54 34.51 7.81
C ASN A 32 14.86 33.40 8.61
N ALA A 33 14.43 33.68 9.85
CA ALA A 33 13.74 32.71 10.69
C ALA A 33 12.45 32.20 10.01
N GLU A 34 11.68 33.09 9.38
CA GLU A 34 10.48 32.70 8.64
C GLU A 34 10.81 31.81 7.43
N ARG A 35 11.83 32.16 6.64
CA ARG A 35 12.29 31.31 5.53
C ARG A 35 12.74 29.92 6.00
N GLN A 36 13.47 29.84 7.11
CA GLN A 36 13.90 28.55 7.67
C GLN A 36 12.70 27.71 8.16
N ARG A 37 11.71 28.34 8.81
CA ARG A 37 10.47 27.64 9.22
C ARG A 37 9.73 27.06 8.02
N ARG A 38 9.57 27.84 6.94
CA ARG A 38 8.91 27.39 5.71
C ARG A 38 9.65 26.20 5.09
N ARG A 39 10.97 26.30 4.92
CA ARG A 39 11.80 25.22 4.37
C ARG A 39 11.73 23.94 5.22
N LEU A 40 11.72 24.09 6.54
CA LEU A 40 11.56 22.95 7.43
C LEU A 40 10.21 22.28 7.24
N GLY A 41 9.13 23.06 7.16
CA GLY A 41 7.78 22.56 6.86
C GLY A 41 7.74 21.80 5.53
N GLU A 42 8.22 22.43 4.45
CA GLU A 42 8.28 21.82 3.11
C GLU A 42 9.05 20.48 3.10
N SER A 43 10.15 20.39 3.83
CA SER A 43 10.94 19.16 3.94
C SER A 43 10.17 18.03 4.61
N PHE A 44 9.38 18.33 5.66
CA PHE A 44 8.55 17.34 6.33
C PHE A 44 7.34 16.97 5.50
N ASP A 45 6.70 17.93 4.83
CA ASP A 45 5.58 17.68 3.93
C ASP A 45 5.99 16.72 2.80
N LEU A 46 7.18 16.91 2.22
CA LEU A 46 7.71 15.99 1.21
C LEU A 46 7.96 14.58 1.77
N LEU A 47 8.51 14.49 2.99
CA LEU A 47 8.72 13.20 3.66
C LEU A 47 7.38 12.49 3.91
N TYR A 48 6.36 13.19 4.40
CA TYR A 48 5.03 12.64 4.61
C TYR A 48 4.40 12.18 3.29
N ALA A 49 4.48 12.99 2.24
CA ALA A 49 3.96 12.63 0.92
C ALA A 49 4.62 11.35 0.39
N THR A 50 5.94 11.23 0.55
CA THR A 50 6.68 10.03 0.15
C THR A 50 6.25 8.79 0.94
N LEU A 51 6.10 8.92 2.27
CA LEU A 51 5.65 7.82 3.11
C LEU A 51 4.22 7.38 2.77
N GLU A 52 3.32 8.33 2.54
CA GLU A 52 1.93 8.03 2.18
C GLU A 52 1.83 7.38 0.79
N GLU A 53 2.62 7.83 -0.19
CA GLU A 53 2.70 7.18 -1.50
C GLU A 53 3.17 5.72 -1.37
N ARG A 54 4.22 5.46 -0.59
CA ARG A 54 4.73 4.10 -0.36
C ARG A 54 3.71 3.20 0.34
N LYS A 55 3.04 3.74 1.35
CA LYS A 55 1.94 3.04 2.03
C LYS A 55 0.81 2.70 1.05
N GLY A 56 0.40 3.66 0.22
CA GLY A 56 -0.62 3.44 -0.82
C GLY A 56 -0.23 2.30 -1.78
N GLN A 57 1.00 2.35 -2.32
CA GLN A 57 1.51 1.30 -3.21
C GLN A 57 1.50 -0.10 -2.58
N LEU A 58 1.79 -0.21 -1.28
CA LEU A 58 1.77 -1.49 -0.57
C LEU A 58 0.34 -1.99 -0.33
N LEU A 59 -0.58 -1.09 0.02
CA LEU A 59 -2.00 -1.42 0.18
C LEU A 59 -2.62 -1.86 -1.14
N ASP A 60 -2.30 -1.19 -2.24
CA ASP A 60 -2.80 -1.56 -3.57
C ASP A 60 -2.31 -2.95 -3.99
N ARG A 61 -1.02 -3.26 -3.72
CA ARG A 61 -0.46 -4.60 -3.96
C ARG A 61 -1.14 -5.67 -3.11
N LEU A 62 -1.37 -5.39 -1.83
CA LEU A 62 -2.08 -6.29 -0.92
C LEU A 62 -3.50 -6.58 -1.42
N ALA A 63 -4.24 -5.54 -1.80
CA ALA A 63 -5.60 -5.66 -2.31
C ALA A 63 -5.63 -6.44 -3.63
N GLN A 64 -4.67 -6.20 -4.53
CA GLN A 64 -4.55 -6.94 -5.78
C GLN A 64 -4.31 -8.43 -5.52
N GLU A 65 -3.32 -8.78 -4.69
CA GLU A 65 -3.00 -10.18 -4.41
C GLU A 65 -4.15 -10.90 -3.69
N GLU A 66 -4.82 -10.23 -2.74
CA GLU A 66 -6.02 -10.75 -2.10
C GLU A 66 -7.11 -11.04 -3.14
N ALA A 67 -7.39 -10.10 -4.05
CA ALA A 67 -8.40 -10.26 -5.08
C ALA A 67 -8.09 -11.42 -6.04
N GLU A 68 -6.84 -11.57 -6.45
CA GLU A 68 -6.37 -12.66 -7.31
C GLU A 68 -6.51 -14.03 -6.62
N LYS A 69 -6.12 -14.12 -5.35
CA LYS A 69 -6.26 -15.34 -4.54
C LYS A 69 -7.73 -15.73 -4.34
N VAL A 70 -8.57 -14.77 -4.00
CA VAL A 70 -10.02 -14.98 -3.85
C VAL A 70 -10.66 -15.42 -5.17
N ALA A 71 -10.28 -14.80 -6.29
CA ALA A 71 -10.78 -15.19 -7.62
C ALA A 71 -10.38 -16.63 -7.96
N THR A 72 -9.15 -17.02 -7.67
CA THR A 72 -8.65 -18.39 -7.85
C THR A 72 -9.46 -19.39 -7.02
N LEU A 73 -9.67 -19.11 -5.72
CA LEU A 73 -10.47 -19.98 -4.85
C LEU A 73 -11.93 -20.10 -5.32
N ARG A 74 -12.53 -19.00 -5.75
CA ARG A 74 -13.91 -19.01 -6.31
C ARG A 74 -13.99 -19.88 -7.56
N SER A 75 -13.04 -19.74 -8.48
CA SER A 75 -12.98 -20.58 -9.68
C SER A 75 -12.84 -22.07 -9.34
N LEU A 76 -12.04 -22.42 -8.33
CA LEU A 76 -11.91 -23.80 -7.87
C LEU A 76 -13.22 -24.31 -7.27
N VAL A 77 -13.86 -23.52 -6.41
CA VAL A 77 -15.17 -23.86 -5.82
C VAL A 77 -16.23 -24.10 -6.90
N ASP A 78 -16.31 -23.22 -7.89
CA ASP A 78 -17.26 -23.36 -8.99
C ASP A 78 -16.96 -24.59 -9.85
N GLY A 79 -15.69 -24.89 -10.09
CA GLY A 79 -15.26 -26.12 -10.76
C GLY A 79 -15.67 -27.39 -10.00
N TYR A 80 -15.47 -27.43 -8.67
CA TYR A 80 -15.90 -28.57 -7.85
C TYR A 80 -17.43 -28.69 -7.80
N LYS A 81 -18.17 -27.57 -7.69
CA LYS A 81 -19.63 -27.58 -7.74
C LYS A 81 -20.15 -28.12 -9.07
N GLY A 82 -19.61 -27.63 -10.19
CA GLY A 82 -20.00 -28.12 -11.52
C GLY A 82 -19.74 -29.61 -11.70
N HIS A 83 -18.64 -30.12 -11.14
CA HIS A 83 -18.34 -31.55 -11.12
C HIS A 83 -19.35 -32.36 -10.29
N LEU A 84 -19.68 -31.88 -9.08
CA LEU A 84 -20.67 -32.52 -8.21
C LEU A 84 -22.06 -32.55 -8.85
N GLU A 85 -22.47 -31.46 -9.51
CA GLU A 85 -23.72 -31.40 -10.25
C GLU A 85 -23.75 -32.38 -11.43
N ALA A 86 -22.66 -32.48 -12.19
CA ALA A 86 -22.55 -33.45 -13.29
C ALA A 86 -22.67 -34.89 -12.77
N GLY A 87 -22.00 -35.21 -11.66
CA GLY A 87 -22.13 -36.50 -10.98
C GLY A 87 -23.54 -36.78 -10.46
N GLY A 88 -24.21 -35.77 -9.89
CA GLY A 88 -25.61 -35.88 -9.46
C GLY A 88 -26.56 -36.19 -10.62
N ARG A 89 -26.47 -35.42 -11.72
CA ARG A 89 -27.28 -35.67 -12.94
C ARG A 89 -27.04 -37.06 -13.52
N LEU A 90 -25.80 -37.52 -13.53
CA LEU A 90 -25.47 -38.86 -14.02
C LEU A 90 -26.07 -39.95 -13.13
N LYS A 91 -26.02 -39.78 -11.80
CA LYS A 91 -26.66 -40.69 -10.85
C LYS A 91 -28.16 -40.76 -11.09
N ASP A 92 -28.83 -39.61 -11.24
CA ASP A 92 -30.28 -39.56 -11.49
C ASP A 92 -30.64 -40.25 -12.82
N THR A 93 -29.81 -40.06 -13.86
CA THR A 93 -29.98 -40.72 -15.17
C THR A 93 -29.82 -42.24 -15.06
N LEU A 94 -28.82 -42.71 -14.31
CA LEU A 94 -28.61 -44.13 -14.03
C LEU A 94 -29.81 -44.75 -13.31
N THR A 95 -30.32 -44.08 -12.27
CA THR A 95 -31.50 -44.52 -11.52
C THR A 95 -32.74 -44.58 -12.42
N GLN A 96 -33.02 -43.52 -13.18
CA GLN A 96 -34.18 -43.48 -14.07
C GLN A 96 -34.11 -44.55 -15.18
N SER A 97 -32.93 -44.79 -15.75
CA SER A 97 -32.72 -45.83 -16.76
C SER A 97 -32.99 -47.23 -16.20
N ALA A 98 -32.57 -47.49 -14.96
CA ALA A 98 -32.85 -48.76 -14.27
C ALA A 98 -34.34 -48.95 -13.91
N GLU A 99 -35.08 -47.86 -13.66
CA GLU A 99 -36.48 -47.91 -13.24
C GLU A 99 -37.49 -47.93 -14.41
N ARG A 100 -37.17 -47.30 -15.54
CA ARG A 100 -38.14 -47.05 -16.63
C ARG A 100 -37.94 -47.93 -17.87
N GLY A 101 -36.78 -48.54 -18.07
CA GLY A 101 -36.47 -49.38 -19.24
C GLY A 101 -36.64 -50.87 -18.97
N GLY A 102 -37.06 -51.63 -19.98
CA GLY A 102 -36.92 -53.09 -19.94
C GLY A 102 -35.44 -53.50 -19.89
N ALA A 103 -35.12 -54.68 -19.35
CA ALA A 103 -33.72 -55.12 -19.18
C ALA A 103 -32.87 -55.01 -20.46
N ALA A 104 -33.47 -55.20 -21.64
CA ALA A 104 -32.80 -55.06 -22.93
C ALA A 104 -32.42 -53.60 -23.27
N GLU A 105 -33.29 -52.62 -22.97
CA GLU A 105 -33.04 -51.19 -23.20
C GLU A 105 -31.97 -50.66 -22.26
N PHE A 106 -32.04 -51.07 -20.99
CA PHE A 106 -31.00 -50.75 -20.01
C PHE A 106 -29.63 -51.30 -20.44
N LEU A 107 -29.56 -52.56 -20.86
CA LEU A 107 -28.32 -53.19 -21.32
C LEU A 107 -27.75 -52.54 -22.59
N GLN A 108 -28.60 -52.05 -23.51
CA GLN A 108 -28.15 -51.30 -24.69
C GLN A 108 -27.49 -49.96 -24.32
N GLY A 109 -28.01 -49.24 -23.30
CA GLY A 109 -27.45 -47.98 -22.82
C GLY A 109 -26.33 -48.10 -21.78
N ALA A 110 -26.20 -49.26 -21.12
CA ALA A 110 -25.31 -49.46 -19.97
C ALA A 110 -23.84 -49.17 -20.28
N LYS A 111 -23.36 -49.51 -21.47
CA LYS A 111 -21.95 -49.28 -21.86
C LYS A 111 -21.58 -47.80 -21.85
N GLU A 112 -22.48 -46.95 -22.34
CA GLU A 112 -22.26 -45.49 -22.38
C GLU A 112 -22.38 -44.88 -20.98
N LEU A 113 -23.36 -45.33 -20.20
CA LEU A 113 -23.51 -44.89 -18.80
C LEU A 113 -22.30 -45.28 -17.94
N ILE A 114 -21.73 -46.48 -18.12
CA ILE A 114 -20.50 -46.91 -17.45
C ILE A 114 -19.31 -46.05 -17.87
N ARG A 115 -19.21 -45.68 -19.15
CA ARG A 115 -18.15 -44.78 -19.65
C ARG A 115 -18.23 -43.41 -18.97
N GLN A 116 -19.42 -42.81 -18.95
CA GLN A 116 -19.66 -41.51 -18.32
C GLN A 116 -19.42 -41.54 -16.80
N ALA A 117 -19.81 -42.63 -16.14
CA ALA A 117 -19.57 -42.83 -14.71
C ALA A 117 -18.07 -42.93 -14.41
N ARG A 118 -17.34 -43.67 -15.23
CA ARG A 118 -15.88 -43.80 -15.09
C ARG A 118 -15.15 -42.49 -15.36
N GLU A 119 -15.63 -41.67 -16.29
CA GLU A 119 -15.07 -40.35 -16.58
C GLU A 119 -15.34 -39.37 -15.44
N THR A 120 -16.56 -39.36 -14.90
CA THR A 120 -16.91 -38.52 -13.76
C THR A 120 -16.16 -38.95 -12.49
N ALA A 121 -15.97 -40.27 -12.27
CA ALA A 121 -15.24 -40.79 -11.11
C ALA A 121 -13.74 -40.41 -11.08
N LYS A 122 -13.15 -39.99 -12.21
CA LYS A 122 -11.76 -39.49 -12.25
C LYS A 122 -11.60 -38.12 -11.57
N GLY A 123 -12.70 -37.45 -11.23
CA GLY A 123 -12.67 -36.12 -10.65
C GLY A 123 -12.43 -35.03 -11.70
N PRO A 124 -12.53 -33.75 -11.30
CA PRO A 124 -12.42 -32.63 -12.24
C PRO A 124 -10.98 -32.26 -12.62
N GLY A 125 -9.97 -32.99 -12.14
CA GLY A 125 -8.55 -32.65 -12.36
C GLY A 125 -8.14 -31.30 -11.76
N LEU A 126 -8.96 -30.73 -10.87
CA LEU A 126 -8.68 -29.47 -10.19
C LEU A 126 -7.71 -29.72 -9.03
N GLU A 127 -6.59 -29.01 -9.06
CA GLU A 127 -5.61 -29.04 -7.99
C GLU A 127 -6.08 -28.23 -6.79
N ARG A 128 -5.81 -28.76 -5.60
CA ARG A 128 -6.07 -28.06 -4.34
C ARG A 128 -5.04 -26.93 -4.19
N PRO A 129 -5.41 -25.77 -3.62
CA PRO A 129 -4.44 -24.74 -3.28
C PRO A 129 -3.32 -25.31 -2.40
N GLU A 130 -2.09 -24.84 -2.65
CA GLU A 130 -0.92 -25.22 -1.88
C GLU A 130 -1.06 -24.80 -0.40
N PRO A 131 -0.40 -25.50 0.54
CA PRO A 131 -0.37 -25.07 1.94
C PRO A 131 0.20 -23.65 2.07
N GLY A 132 -0.52 -22.77 2.77
CA GLY A 132 -0.12 -21.37 2.95
C GLY A 132 -0.54 -20.45 1.81
N PHE A 133 -1.35 -20.91 0.85
CA PHE A 133 -1.92 -20.08 -0.21
C PHE A 133 -2.62 -18.84 0.33
N GLU A 134 -3.29 -18.94 1.49
CA GLU A 134 -3.97 -17.83 2.16
C GLU A 134 -3.02 -16.77 2.75
N SER A 135 -1.72 -17.06 2.89
CA SER A 135 -0.78 -16.14 3.53
C SER A 135 -0.52 -14.89 2.68
N LEU A 136 -0.52 -13.73 3.33
CA LEU A 136 -0.09 -12.45 2.76
C LEU A 136 1.11 -11.87 3.54
N GLU A 137 1.73 -12.67 4.40
CA GLU A 137 2.79 -12.22 5.32
C GLU A 137 4.07 -11.76 4.59
N HIS A 138 4.31 -12.24 3.36
CA HIS A 138 5.43 -11.78 2.53
C HIS A 138 5.27 -10.32 2.07
N LEU A 139 4.08 -9.73 2.19
CA LEU A 139 3.83 -8.31 1.93
C LEU A 139 4.01 -7.44 3.20
N ALA A 140 4.32 -8.03 4.35
CA ALA A 140 4.59 -7.29 5.56
C ALA A 140 5.82 -6.37 5.39
N VAL A 141 5.75 -5.17 5.95
CA VAL A 141 6.83 -4.18 5.89
C VAL A 141 7.29 -3.83 7.30
N ASP A 142 8.59 -3.93 7.51
CA ASP A 142 9.25 -3.45 8.72
C ASP A 142 9.58 -1.96 8.59
N THR A 143 9.07 -1.17 9.52
CA THR A 143 9.29 0.29 9.58
C THR A 143 10.29 0.71 10.66
N GLU A 144 10.82 -0.22 11.46
CA GLU A 144 11.67 0.09 12.62
C GLU A 144 12.93 0.87 12.21
N ALA A 145 13.60 0.46 11.13
CA ALA A 145 14.76 1.17 10.61
C ALA A 145 14.43 2.62 10.20
N ALA A 146 13.29 2.84 9.55
CA ALA A 146 12.83 4.17 9.17
C ALA A 146 12.51 5.03 10.40
N GLN A 147 11.83 4.46 11.40
CA GLN A 147 11.52 5.14 12.66
C GLN A 147 12.80 5.53 13.42
N LEU A 148 13.80 4.64 13.47
CA LEU A 148 15.10 4.93 14.09
C LEU A 148 15.84 6.06 13.38
N LEU A 149 15.81 6.09 12.04
CA LEU A 149 16.42 7.17 11.27
C LEU A 149 15.74 8.51 11.56
N LEU A 150 14.41 8.53 11.57
CA LEU A 150 13.62 9.73 11.89
C LEU A 150 13.87 10.21 13.33
N ALA A 151 13.94 9.29 14.30
CA ALA A 151 14.21 9.60 15.69
C ALA A 151 15.63 10.17 15.92
N ARG A 152 16.58 9.83 15.04
CA ARG A 152 17.98 10.30 15.10
C ARG A 152 18.23 11.57 14.31
N MET A 153 17.23 12.13 13.63
CA MET A 153 17.38 13.39 12.91
C MET A 153 17.77 14.51 13.88
N ASP A 154 18.99 15.03 13.73
CA ASP A 154 19.46 16.18 14.50
C ASP A 154 19.06 17.48 13.79
N PHE A 155 18.16 18.23 14.42
CA PHE A 155 17.69 19.53 13.94
C PHE A 155 18.70 20.68 14.17
N ARG A 156 19.85 20.40 14.78
CA ARG A 156 20.87 21.41 15.14
C ARG A 156 21.96 21.60 14.10
N THR A 157 22.04 20.73 13.08
CA THR A 157 23.05 20.83 12.01
C THR A 157 22.39 21.26 10.70
N PRO A 158 22.54 22.54 10.29
CA PRO A 158 22.02 22.98 8.99
C PRO A 158 22.81 22.33 7.84
N PRO A 159 22.16 21.94 6.74
CA PRO A 159 22.88 21.55 5.54
C PRO A 159 23.60 22.78 4.95
N GLY A 160 24.93 22.77 4.96
CA GLY A 160 25.74 23.56 4.02
C GLY A 160 26.37 24.89 4.48
N TRP A 161 26.53 25.16 5.78
CA TRP A 161 27.31 26.34 6.23
C TRP A 161 28.73 25.97 6.67
N GLY A 162 29.40 25.17 5.83
CA GLY A 162 30.82 24.87 5.93
C GLY A 162 31.43 24.92 4.54
N GLY A 163 31.70 26.12 4.02
CA GLY A 163 32.23 26.24 2.65
C GLY A 163 32.29 27.65 2.06
N ARG A 164 32.93 28.58 2.79
CA ARG A 164 33.80 29.69 2.33
C ARG A 164 33.66 30.93 3.21
#